data_AF-A0AAJ4NCB5-F1
#
_entry.id   AF-A0AAJ4NCB5-F1
#
_cell.length_a   1.000
_cell.length_b   1.000
_cell.length_c   1.000
_cell.angle_alpha   90.00
_cell.angle_beta   90.00
_cell.angle_gamma   90.00
#
_symmetry.space_group_name_H-M   'P 1'
#
loop_
_entity.id
_entity.type
_entity.pdbx_description
1 polymer ?
#
loop_
_entity_poly.entity_id
_entity_poly.type
_entity_poly.pdbx_seq_one_letter_code
_entity_poly.pdbx_strand_id
1 'polypeptide(L)'
;MLIADAVRRGNNNFDLLRLVAAAMVIVGHSYALVPVKGEIDPIQALVGFAYSGSLAVKFFFFLSGILVTNSLLQKQDIIEFVTMRTARVVPAIAVCSAILALIIGPIFTTDTKYFSNPDVFRFIWGNSIINIQYTLPGVFQNLAFKEVNASLWTIPYEVCAYIVLAGFFLIGALKNKHVAAAICVFFIVYSLLPQGGDFFIFLQQ
;
A
#
# COMPACT_ATOMS: atom_id res chain seq x y z
N MET A 1 26.71 10.39 12.66
CA MET A 1 26.22 9.60 11.50
C MET A 1 25.07 10.38 10.89
N LEU A 2 25.23 10.90 9.67
CA LEU A 2 24.16 11.66 9.02
C LEU A 2 23.11 10.69 8.50
N ILE A 3 21.83 11.10 8.45
CA ILE A 3 20.75 10.28 7.87
C ILE A 3 21.08 9.88 6.42
N ALA A 4 21.83 10.73 5.70
CA ALA A 4 22.33 10.44 4.35
C ALA A 4 23.21 9.18 4.28
N ASP A 5 24.00 8.90 5.32
CA ASP A 5 24.86 7.71 5.38
C ASP A 5 24.06 6.44 5.64
N ALA A 6 22.97 6.55 6.40
CA ALA A 6 22.06 5.43 6.67
C ALA A 6 21.29 5.01 5.41
N VAL A 7 20.98 5.94 4.50
CA VAL A 7 20.16 5.74 3.30
C VAL A 7 20.97 5.23 2.08
N ARG A 8 22.30 5.15 2.18
CA ARG A 8 23.16 4.63 1.10
C ARG A 8 22.89 3.14 0.81
N ARG A 9 22.77 2.78 -0.48
CA ARG A 9 22.65 1.39 -0.94
C ARG A 9 23.90 0.61 -0.51
N GLY A 10 23.77 -0.23 0.51
CA GLY A 10 24.85 -1.02 1.10
C GLY A 10 24.73 -1.27 2.60
N ASN A 11 23.90 -0.50 3.33
CA ASN A 11 23.68 -0.69 4.76
C ASN A 11 22.31 -1.33 5.03
N ASN A 12 22.31 -2.63 5.35
CA ASN A 12 21.20 -3.57 5.16
C ASN A 12 20.11 -3.55 6.27
N ASN A 13 19.84 -2.40 6.88
CA ASN A 13 18.91 -2.32 8.03
C ASN A 13 17.46 -1.99 7.62
N PHE A 14 17.21 -1.50 6.40
CA PHE A 14 15.85 -1.18 5.97
C PHE A 14 14.99 -2.42 5.70
N ASP A 15 15.60 -3.51 5.26
CA ASP A 15 14.88 -4.76 5.04
C ASP A 15 14.48 -5.39 6.38
N LEU A 16 15.29 -5.24 7.43
CA LEU A 16 14.91 -5.61 8.79
C LEU A 16 13.72 -4.78 9.30
N LEU A 17 13.75 -3.46 9.08
CA LEU A 17 12.63 -2.58 9.46
C LEU A 17 11.33 -2.94 8.72
N ARG A 18 11.43 -3.32 7.44
CA ARG A 18 10.30 -3.82 6.66
C ARG A 18 9.80 -5.17 7.15
N LEU A 19 10.70 -6.07 7.57
CA LEU A 19 10.33 -7.35 8.15
C LEU A 19 9.55 -7.17 9.46
N VAL A 20 10.01 -6.27 10.33
CA VAL A 20 9.31 -5.93 11.58
C VAL A 20 7.93 -5.34 11.26
N ALA A 21 7.85 -4.41 10.31
CA ALA A 21 6.57 -3.85 9.88
C ALA A 21 5.63 -4.93 9.28
N ALA A 22 6.16 -5.86 8.48
CA ALA A 22 5.37 -6.97 7.94
C ALA A 22 4.82 -7.88 9.06
N ALA A 23 5.63 -8.18 10.09
CA ALA A 23 5.17 -8.94 11.25
C ALA A 23 4.04 -8.19 12.00
N MET A 24 4.17 -6.87 12.16
CA MET A 24 3.10 -6.05 12.75
C MET A 24 1.81 -6.07 11.93
N VAL A 25 1.89 -6.06 10.59
CA VAL A 25 0.71 -6.21 9.72
C VAL A 25 0.00 -7.54 9.96
N ILE A 26 0.76 -8.65 10.06
CA ILE A 26 0.23 -9.99 10.30
C ILE A 26 -0.51 -10.04 11.65
N VAL A 27 0.13 -9.55 12.71
CA VAL A 27 -0.47 -9.50 14.05
C VAL A 27 -1.73 -8.63 14.06
N GLY A 28 -1.70 -7.45 13.45
CA GLY A 28 -2.87 -6.57 13.40
C GLY A 28 -4.05 -7.20 12.67
N HIS A 29 -3.80 -7.88 11.54
CA HIS A 29 -4.86 -8.55 10.80
C HIS A 29 -5.35 -9.82 11.50
N SER A 30 -4.55 -10.52 12.30
CA SER A 30 -5.04 -11.70 13.03
C SER A 30 -6.15 -11.33 14.01
N TYR A 31 -6.03 -10.20 14.71
CA TYR A 31 -7.08 -9.70 15.61
C TYR A 31 -8.33 -9.21 14.85
N ALA A 32 -8.16 -8.63 13.66
CA ALA A 32 -9.28 -8.15 12.85
C ALA A 32 -10.05 -9.29 12.15
N LEU A 33 -9.34 -10.33 11.69
CA LEU A 33 -9.92 -11.45 10.95
C LEU A 33 -10.53 -12.51 11.88
N VAL A 34 -9.97 -12.70 13.07
CA VAL A 34 -10.48 -13.63 14.09
C VAL A 34 -10.72 -12.86 15.39
N PRO A 35 -11.81 -12.09 15.49
CA PRO A 35 -12.09 -11.31 16.69
C PRO A 35 -12.41 -12.24 17.87
N VAL A 36 -11.52 -12.27 18.87
CA VAL A 36 -11.77 -12.94 20.15
C VAL A 36 -12.35 -11.93 21.12
N LYS A 37 -13.49 -12.26 21.73
CA LYS A 37 -14.23 -11.35 22.61
C LYS A 37 -13.37 -10.96 23.82
N GLY A 38 -12.93 -9.70 23.88
CA GLY A 38 -12.09 -9.17 24.96
C GLY A 38 -10.59 -9.10 24.65
N GLU A 39 -10.15 -9.64 23.50
CA GLU A 39 -8.79 -9.42 23.02
C GLU A 39 -8.75 -8.26 22.03
N ILE A 40 -7.90 -7.29 22.33
CA ILE A 40 -7.61 -6.14 21.47
C ILE A 40 -6.15 -6.19 21.08
N ASP A 41 -5.86 -5.66 19.89
CA ASP A 41 -4.49 -5.58 19.40
C ASP A 41 -3.59 -4.87 20.43
N PRO A 42 -2.38 -5.40 20.75
CA PRO A 42 -1.51 -4.85 21.79
C PRO A 42 -1.16 -3.37 21.58
N ILE A 43 -1.07 -2.92 20.32
CA ILE A 43 -0.80 -1.53 19.98
C ILE A 43 -2.07 -0.70 20.11
N GLN A 44 -3.23 -1.25 19.74
CA GLN A 44 -4.51 -0.61 20.01
C GLN A 44 -4.73 -0.40 21.52
N ALA A 45 -4.35 -1.37 22.36
CA ALA A 45 -4.42 -1.25 23.81
C ALA A 45 -3.50 -0.16 24.38
N LEU A 46 -2.34 0.06 23.76
CA LEU A 46 -1.34 1.04 24.22
C LEU A 46 -1.61 2.45 23.70
N VAL A 47 -2.07 2.58 22.45
CA VAL A 47 -2.13 3.85 21.70
C VAL A 47 -3.56 4.39 21.61
N GLY A 48 -4.59 3.54 21.68
CA GLY A 48 -6.00 3.94 21.76
C GLY A 48 -6.63 4.49 20.47
N PHE A 49 -5.84 5.01 19.51
CA PHE A 49 -6.33 5.60 18.25
C PHE A 49 -5.88 4.87 16.97
N ALA A 50 -4.99 3.86 17.08
CA ALA A 50 -4.52 3.08 15.93
C ALA A 50 -4.20 1.64 16.34
N TYR A 51 -4.51 0.67 15.49
CA TYR A 51 -4.08 -0.73 15.67
C TYR A 51 -2.79 -1.00 14.89
N SER A 52 -2.08 -2.08 15.25
CA SER A 52 -0.74 -2.38 14.72
C SER A 52 -0.65 -2.42 13.20
N GLY A 53 -1.69 -2.89 12.49
CA GLY A 53 -1.72 -2.96 11.03
C GLY A 53 -1.72 -1.57 10.37
N SER A 54 -2.52 -0.63 10.88
CA SER A 54 -2.57 0.76 10.36
C SER A 54 -1.23 1.47 10.54
N LEU A 55 -0.60 1.30 11.70
CA LEU A 55 0.71 1.88 12.00
C LEU A 55 1.80 1.30 11.09
N ALA A 56 1.78 -0.02 10.86
CA ALA A 56 2.74 -0.68 10.00
C ALA A 56 2.63 -0.23 8.53
N VAL A 57 1.41 -0.06 8.00
CA VAL A 57 1.19 0.46 6.64
C VAL A 57 1.74 1.89 6.51
N LYS A 58 1.46 2.77 7.49
CA LYS A 58 2.03 4.13 7.52
C LYS A 58 3.56 4.11 7.50
N PHE A 59 4.17 3.20 8.25
CA PHE A 59 5.62 3.03 8.27
C PHE A 59 6.18 2.52 6.94
N PHE A 60 5.50 1.58 6.26
CA PHE A 60 5.88 1.15 4.90
C PHE A 60 5.83 2.31 3.90
N PHE A 61 4.77 3.12 3.93
CA PHE A 61 4.65 4.30 3.08
C PHE A 61 5.75 5.32 3.35
N PHE A 62 6.06 5.58 4.61
CA PHE A 62 7.14 6.49 5.01
C PHE A 62 8.52 6.01 4.50
N LEU A 63 8.86 4.74 4.75
CA LEU A 63 10.12 4.16 4.27
C LEU A 63 10.22 4.16 2.74
N SER A 64 9.13 3.77 2.06
CA SER A 64 9.07 3.79 0.59
C SER A 64 9.27 5.21 0.07
N GLY A 65 8.58 6.20 0.65
CA GLY A 65 8.69 7.61 0.29
C GLY A 65 10.12 8.15 0.37
N ILE A 66 10.86 7.86 1.44
CA ILE A 66 12.27 8.26 1.58
C ILE A 66 13.13 7.66 0.46
N LEU A 67 13.02 6.35 0.24
CA LEU A 67 13.85 5.64 -0.73
C LEU A 67 13.55 6.07 -2.17
N VAL A 68 12.27 6.28 -2.48
CA VAL A 68 11.81 6.69 -3.81
C VAL A 68 12.22 8.14 -4.08
N THR A 69 12.08 9.04 -3.10
CA THR A 69 12.54 10.43 -3.20
C THR A 69 14.06 10.51 -3.39
N ASN A 70 14.83 9.75 -2.60
CA ASN A 70 16.28 9.70 -2.75
C ASN A 70 16.69 9.14 -4.13
N SER A 71 16.01 8.09 -4.62
CA SER A 71 16.27 7.57 -5.97
C SER A 71 15.98 8.60 -7.08
N LEU A 72 14.95 9.44 -6.93
CA LEU A 72 14.61 10.47 -7.91
C LEU A 72 15.62 11.62 -7.89
N LEU A 73 16.01 12.09 -6.69
CA LEU A 73 17.00 13.15 -6.53
C LEU A 73 18.40 12.77 -7.03
N GLN A 74 18.79 11.49 -6.90
CA GLN A 74 20.08 11.00 -7.39
C GLN A 74 20.13 10.83 -8.91
N LYS A 75 19.07 10.29 -9.52
CA LYS A 75 19.05 10.00 -10.97
C LYS A 75 18.63 11.20 -11.82
N GLN A 76 17.80 12.08 -11.27
CA GLN A 76 17.24 13.27 -11.94
C GLN A 76 16.53 13.01 -13.28
N ASP A 77 16.16 11.76 -13.56
CA ASP A 77 15.42 11.37 -14.76
C ASP A 77 14.00 10.93 -14.38
N ILE A 78 13.01 11.67 -14.87
CA ILE A 78 11.59 11.40 -14.59
C ILE A 78 11.02 10.26 -15.43
N ILE A 79 11.53 10.05 -16.64
CA ILE A 79 11.08 8.97 -17.54
C ILE A 79 11.58 7.66 -16.96
N GLU A 80 12.86 7.59 -16.61
CA GLU A 80 13.42 6.44 -15.92
C GLU A 80 12.73 6.23 -14.56
N PHE A 81 12.38 7.31 -13.87
CA PHE A 81 11.59 7.22 -12.65
C PHE A 81 10.28 6.47 -12.89
N VAL A 82 9.41 6.99 -13.76
CA VAL A 82 8.08 6.41 -14.02
C VAL A 82 8.20 4.97 -14.54
N THR A 83 9.06 4.71 -15.53
CA THR A 83 9.22 3.38 -16.13
C THR A 83 9.58 2.33 -15.08
N MET A 84 10.53 2.61 -14.19
CA MET A 84 10.96 1.65 -13.17
C MET A 84 9.87 1.35 -12.12
N ARG A 85 8.95 2.29 -11.87
CA ARG A 85 7.85 2.08 -10.90
C ARG A 85 6.68 1.37 -11.56
N THR A 86 6.33 1.73 -12.79
CA THR A 86 5.33 1.00 -13.58
C THR A 86 5.75 -0.45 -13.79
N ALA A 87 7.01 -0.69 -14.17
CA ALA A 87 7.57 -2.04 -14.34
C ALA A 87 7.64 -2.86 -13.04
N ARG A 88 7.53 -2.20 -11.87
CA ARG A 88 7.46 -2.87 -10.57
C ARG A 88 6.03 -3.22 -10.17
N VAL A 89 5.12 -2.25 -10.27
CA VAL A 89 3.75 -2.36 -9.72
C VAL A 89 2.84 -3.13 -10.66
N VAL A 90 2.82 -2.79 -11.95
CA VAL A 90 1.87 -3.35 -12.92
C VAL A 90 2.05 -4.85 -13.11
N PRO A 91 3.26 -5.39 -13.34
CA PRO A 91 3.44 -6.84 -13.52
C PRO A 91 3.07 -7.63 -12.26
N ALA A 92 3.41 -7.10 -11.07
CA ALA A 92 3.11 -7.76 -9.81
C ALA A 92 1.59 -7.91 -9.60
N ILE A 93 0.83 -6.84 -9.85
CA ILE A 93 -0.64 -6.87 -9.70
C ILE A 93 -1.30 -7.70 -10.78
N ALA A 94 -0.83 -7.63 -12.02
CA ALA A 94 -1.35 -8.43 -13.11
C ALA A 94 -1.20 -9.93 -12.83
N VAL A 95 -0.01 -10.36 -12.41
CA VAL A 95 0.27 -11.77 -12.06
C VAL A 95 -0.53 -12.19 -10.83
N CYS A 96 -0.57 -11.36 -9.78
CA CYS A 96 -1.36 -11.66 -8.58
C CYS A 96 -2.85 -11.81 -8.93
N SER A 97 -3.41 -10.88 -9.69
CA SER A 97 -4.83 -10.91 -10.09
C SER A 97 -5.14 -12.10 -10.99
N ALA A 98 -4.23 -12.47 -11.89
CA ALA A 98 -4.37 -13.65 -12.72
C ALA A 98 -4.36 -14.94 -11.88
N ILE A 99 -3.45 -15.07 -10.90
CA ILE A 99 -3.43 -16.22 -9.98
C ILE A 99 -4.74 -16.29 -9.18
N LEU A 100 -5.21 -15.16 -8.65
CA LEU A 100 -6.46 -15.12 -7.88
C LEU A 100 -7.67 -15.48 -8.73
N ALA A 101 -7.77 -14.98 -9.96
CA ALA A 101 -8.91 -15.21 -10.84
C ALA A 101 -8.88 -16.57 -11.55
N LEU A 102 -7.70 -17.09 -11.92
CA LEU A 102 -7.57 -18.31 -12.73
C LEU A 102 -7.29 -19.57 -11.91
N ILE A 103 -6.73 -19.43 -10.70
CA ILE A 103 -6.39 -20.56 -9.83
C ILE A 103 -7.28 -20.56 -8.59
N ILE A 104 -7.25 -19.48 -7.80
CA ILE A 104 -7.98 -19.45 -6.52
C ILE A 104 -9.50 -19.36 -6.75
N GLY A 105 -9.95 -18.52 -7.67
CA GLY A 105 -11.36 -18.33 -7.98
C GLY A 105 -12.11 -19.62 -8.31
N PRO A 106 -11.65 -20.44 -9.28
CA PRO A 106 -12.28 -21.71 -9.62
C PRO A 106 -12.32 -22.74 -8.50
N ILE A 107 -11.36 -22.71 -7.56
CA ILE A 107 -11.31 -23.63 -6.41
C ILE A 107 -12.44 -23.30 -5.41
N PHE A 108 -12.76 -22.02 -5.23
CA PHE A 108 -13.68 -21.55 -4.18
C PHE A 108 -15.00 -21.00 -4.71
N THR A 109 -15.20 -20.91 -6.02
CA THR A 109 -16.44 -20.38 -6.61
C THR A 109 -17.59 -21.37 -6.50
N THR A 110 -18.79 -20.85 -6.21
CA THR A 110 -20.05 -21.59 -6.32
C THR A 110 -20.74 -21.44 -7.68
N ASP A 111 -20.18 -20.59 -8.56
CA ASP A 111 -20.77 -20.31 -9.87
C ASP A 111 -20.32 -21.33 -10.93
N THR A 112 -21.27 -22.11 -11.45
CA THR A 112 -21.03 -23.11 -12.51
C THR A 112 -20.60 -22.51 -13.85
N LYS A 113 -20.84 -21.21 -14.07
CA LYS A 113 -20.46 -20.47 -15.30
C LYS A 113 -19.37 -19.43 -15.04
N TYR A 114 -18.52 -19.67 -14.04
CA TYR A 114 -17.47 -18.75 -13.60
C TYR A 114 -16.63 -18.17 -14.75
N PHE A 115 -16.04 -19.00 -15.61
CA PHE A 115 -15.21 -18.53 -16.72
C PHE A 115 -15.97 -17.83 -17.85
N SER A 116 -17.29 -18.04 -17.93
CA SER A 116 -18.13 -17.31 -18.88
C SER A 116 -18.54 -15.93 -18.36
N ASN A 117 -18.30 -15.64 -17.08
CA ASN A 117 -18.59 -14.35 -16.49
C ASN A 117 -17.51 -13.31 -16.91
N PRO A 118 -17.89 -12.21 -17.59
CA PRO A 118 -16.95 -11.15 -17.96
C PRO A 118 -16.21 -10.52 -16.78
N ASP A 119 -16.78 -10.61 -15.58
CA ASP A 119 -16.21 -10.01 -14.38
C ASP A 119 -14.88 -10.68 -13.96
N VAL A 120 -14.66 -11.95 -14.32
CA VAL A 120 -13.36 -12.62 -14.11
C VAL A 120 -12.26 -11.94 -14.93
N PHE A 121 -12.54 -11.63 -16.19
CA PHE A 121 -11.58 -10.91 -17.04
C PHE A 121 -11.45 -9.44 -16.62
N ARG A 122 -12.56 -8.79 -16.25
CA ARG A 122 -12.53 -7.41 -15.73
C ARG A 122 -11.74 -7.30 -14.43
N PHE A 123 -11.76 -8.32 -13.58
CA PHE A 123 -10.94 -8.35 -12.36
C PHE A 123 -9.44 -8.32 -12.71
N ILE A 124 -8.99 -9.18 -13.63
CA ILE A 124 -7.58 -9.24 -14.05
C ILE A 124 -7.17 -7.93 -14.73
N TRP A 125 -7.93 -7.51 -15.74
CA TRP A 125 -7.60 -6.31 -16.52
C TRP A 125 -7.73 -5.03 -15.69
N GLY A 126 -8.84 -4.90 -14.96
CA GLY A 126 -9.11 -3.75 -14.08
C GLY A 126 -8.02 -3.56 -13.05
N ASN A 127 -7.64 -4.61 -12.32
CA ASN A 127 -6.56 -4.54 -11.34
C ASN A 127 -5.22 -4.18 -12.01
N SER A 128 -4.93 -4.70 -13.20
CA SER A 128 -3.69 -4.40 -13.93
C SER A 128 -3.56 -2.92 -14.31
N ILE A 129 -4.68 -2.23 -14.56
CA ILE A 129 -4.74 -0.79 -14.81
C ILE A 129 -5.02 0.03 -13.54
N ILE A 130 -4.88 -0.58 -12.35
CA ILE A 130 -5.07 0.06 -11.03
C ILE A 130 -6.54 0.46 -10.77
N ASN A 131 -7.49 -0.06 -11.54
CA ASN A 131 -8.92 0.00 -11.23
C ASN A 131 -9.29 -1.17 -10.31
N ILE A 132 -9.02 -1.01 -9.01
CA ILE A 132 -9.02 -2.11 -8.04
C ILE A 132 -10.42 -2.70 -7.85
N GLN A 133 -10.52 -4.00 -8.08
CA GLN A 133 -11.65 -4.86 -7.77
C GLN A 133 -11.22 -5.87 -6.71
N TYR A 134 -12.03 -6.02 -5.67
CA TYR A 134 -11.72 -6.86 -4.53
C TYR A 134 -12.39 -8.23 -4.60
N THR A 135 -13.48 -8.36 -5.36
CA THR A 135 -14.36 -9.54 -5.35
C THR A 135 -14.34 -10.28 -6.68
N LEU A 136 -14.58 -11.59 -6.63
CA LEU A 136 -14.73 -12.45 -7.82
C LEU A 136 -16.10 -13.14 -7.79
N PRO A 137 -16.71 -13.41 -8.95
CA PRO A 137 -18.06 -13.95 -9.01
C PRO A 137 -18.15 -15.34 -8.36
N GLY A 138 -19.11 -15.53 -7.45
CA GLY A 138 -19.33 -16.79 -6.75
C GLY A 138 -18.27 -17.18 -5.72
N VAL A 139 -17.20 -16.39 -5.53
CA VAL A 139 -16.13 -16.68 -4.57
C VAL A 139 -16.51 -16.14 -3.19
N PHE A 140 -16.30 -16.93 -2.14
CA PHE A 140 -16.50 -16.54 -0.72
C PHE A 140 -17.90 -16.02 -0.35
N GLN A 141 -18.95 -16.42 -1.07
CA GLN A 141 -20.31 -15.92 -0.81
C GLN A 141 -20.86 -16.22 0.59
N ASN A 142 -20.37 -17.29 1.23
CA ASN A 142 -20.81 -17.74 2.56
C ASN A 142 -19.92 -17.23 3.70
N LEU A 143 -18.93 -16.38 3.40
CA LEU A 143 -18.01 -15.82 4.39
C LEU A 143 -18.40 -14.38 4.73
N ALA A 144 -17.99 -13.93 5.91
CA ALA A 144 -18.20 -12.55 6.36
C ALA A 144 -17.50 -11.52 5.44
N PHE A 145 -16.36 -11.91 4.87
CA PHE A 145 -15.57 -11.12 3.92
C PHE A 145 -15.59 -11.80 2.55
N LYS A 146 -15.94 -11.04 1.52
CA LYS A 146 -16.07 -11.53 0.13
C LYS A 146 -14.88 -11.12 -0.73
N GLU A 147 -14.02 -10.27 -0.19
CA GLU A 147 -12.81 -9.77 -0.82
C GLU A 147 -11.78 -10.89 -0.93
N VAL A 148 -11.36 -11.19 -2.15
CA VAL A 148 -10.31 -12.17 -2.43
C VAL A 148 -8.93 -11.59 -2.12
N ASN A 149 -8.78 -10.27 -2.27
CA ASN A 149 -7.55 -9.57 -1.91
C ASN A 149 -7.85 -8.14 -1.47
N ALA A 150 -8.21 -7.97 -0.19
CA ALA A 150 -8.45 -6.65 0.39
C ALA A 150 -7.18 -5.78 0.37
N SER A 151 -5.98 -6.37 0.49
CA SER A 151 -4.70 -5.64 0.60
C SER A 151 -4.34 -4.78 -0.62
N LEU A 152 -5.01 -4.96 -1.76
CA LEU A 152 -4.84 -4.15 -2.97
C LEU A 152 -5.19 -2.66 -2.76
N TRP A 153 -5.95 -2.33 -1.71
CA TRP A 153 -6.39 -0.96 -1.43
C TRP A 153 -5.25 0.04 -1.32
N THR A 154 -4.05 -0.39 -0.92
CA THR A 154 -2.89 0.49 -0.75
C THR A 154 -2.25 0.93 -2.07
N ILE A 155 -2.41 0.17 -3.16
CA ILE A 155 -1.71 0.41 -4.43
C ILE A 155 -2.10 1.75 -5.07
N PRO A 156 -3.39 2.11 -5.23
CA PRO A 156 -3.76 3.40 -5.81
C PRO A 156 -3.13 4.58 -5.09
N TYR A 157 -2.99 4.50 -3.76
CA TYR A 157 -2.34 5.53 -2.96
C TYR A 157 -0.83 5.57 -3.20
N GLU A 158 -0.18 4.42 -3.35
CA GLU A 158 1.24 4.35 -3.73
C GLU A 158 1.49 5.04 -5.09
N VAL A 159 0.64 4.75 -6.08
CA VAL A 159 0.72 5.36 -7.41
C VAL A 159 0.45 6.87 -7.37
N CYS A 160 -0.56 7.30 -6.61
CA CYS A 160 -0.85 8.71 -6.38
C CYS A 160 0.35 9.45 -5.76
N ALA A 161 0.99 8.85 -4.75
CA ALA A 161 2.19 9.41 -4.12
C ALA A 161 3.35 9.55 -5.12
N TYR A 162 3.51 8.61 -6.05
CA TYR A 162 4.51 8.73 -7.13
C TYR A 162 4.21 9.88 -8.09
N ILE A 163 2.94 10.08 -8.44
CA ILE A 163 2.52 11.19 -9.31
C ILE A 163 2.76 12.54 -8.62
N VAL A 164 2.37 12.66 -7.34
CA VAL A 164 2.58 13.89 -6.55
C VAL A 164 4.08 14.19 -6.42
N LEU A 165 4.90 13.19 -6.11
CA LEU A 165 6.35 13.35 -6.01
C LEU A 165 6.98 13.77 -7.35
N ALA A 166 6.56 13.14 -8.45
CA ALA A 166 6.99 13.51 -9.80
C ALA A 166 6.60 14.96 -10.13
N GLY A 167 5.39 15.39 -9.75
CA GLY A 167 4.94 16.78 -9.87
C GLY A 167 5.83 17.76 -9.10
N PHE A 168 6.13 17.46 -7.82
CA PHE A 168 7.04 18.29 -7.02
C PHE A 168 8.46 18.36 -7.60
N PHE A 169 8.93 17.28 -8.22
CA PHE A 169 10.22 17.26 -8.91
C PHE A 169 10.22 18.15 -10.17
N LEU A 170 9.17 18.07 -11.00
CA LEU A 170 9.04 18.87 -12.22
C LEU A 170 9.02 20.37 -11.95
N ILE A 171 8.29 20.81 -10.92
CA ILE A 171 8.25 22.23 -10.52
C ILE A 171 9.53 22.68 -9.78
N GLY A 172 10.48 21.78 -9.56
CA GLY A 172 11.75 22.07 -8.88
C GLY A 172 11.62 22.31 -7.37
N ALA A 173 10.46 22.03 -6.75
CA ALA A 173 10.23 22.22 -5.32
C ALA A 173 11.18 21.38 -4.45
N LEU A 174 11.63 20.24 -4.97
CA LEU A 174 12.58 19.36 -4.29
C LEU A 174 14.05 19.83 -4.40
N LYS A 175 14.37 20.84 -5.22
CA LYS A 175 15.73 21.39 -5.34
C LYS A 175 16.10 22.28 -4.14
N ASN A 176 15.11 22.94 -3.53
CA ASN A 176 15.33 23.78 -2.36
C ASN A 176 15.02 23.00 -1.07
N LYS A 177 16.03 22.75 -0.26
CA LYS A 177 15.91 22.04 1.03
C LYS A 177 14.87 22.64 1.97
N HIS A 178 14.65 23.96 1.94
CA HIS A 178 13.67 24.63 2.79
C HIS A 178 12.24 24.40 2.29
N VAL A 179 12.03 24.39 0.98
CA VAL A 179 10.73 24.10 0.36
C VAL A 179 10.38 22.63 0.56
N ALA A 180 11.34 21.72 0.32
CA ALA A 180 11.16 20.29 0.59
C ALA A 180 10.84 20.02 2.07
N ALA A 181 11.56 20.67 3.01
CA ALA A 181 11.28 20.56 4.44
C ALA A 181 9.90 21.10 4.81
N ALA A 182 9.50 22.25 4.26
CA ALA A 182 8.18 22.83 4.48
C ALA A 182 7.05 21.89 3.98
N ILE A 183 7.23 21.27 2.82
CA ILE A 183 6.28 20.28 2.28
C ILE A 183 6.19 19.06 3.21
N CYS A 184 7.34 18.53 3.67
CA CYS A 184 7.34 17.41 4.62
C CYS A 184 6.62 17.75 5.93
N VAL A 185 6.92 18.93 6.50
CA VAL A 185 6.28 19.40 7.74
C VAL A 185 4.78 19.59 7.51
N PHE A 186 4.37 20.17 6.38
CA PHE A 186 2.96 20.33 6.03
C PHE A 186 2.23 18.99 6.03
N PHE A 187 2.77 17.96 5.37
CA PHE A 187 2.14 16.62 5.35
C PHE A 187 2.10 15.97 6.74
N ILE A 188 3.15 16.14 7.56
CA ILE A 188 3.17 15.62 8.93
C ILE A 188 2.10 16.30 9.78
N VAL A 189 2.03 17.64 9.74
CA VAL A 189 1.04 18.42 10.48
C VAL A 189 -0.37 18.09 10.00
N TYR A 190 -0.59 18.00 8.70
CA TYR A 190 -1.88 17.61 8.12
C TYR A 190 -2.32 16.22 8.60
N SER A 191 -1.40 15.25 8.67
CA SER A 191 -1.69 13.92 9.19
C SER A 191 -2.00 13.88 10.69
N LEU A 192 -1.60 14.89 11.46
CA LEU A 192 -1.89 15.01 12.89
C LEU A 192 -3.20 15.77 13.17
N LEU A 193 -3.73 16.50 12.19
CA LEU A 193 -5.02 17.16 12.31
C LEU A 193 -6.16 16.13 12.26
N PRO A 194 -7.27 16.34 13.00
CA PRO A 194 -8.39 15.40 13.05
C PRO A 194 -8.94 15.00 11.67
N GLN A 195 -8.96 15.94 10.72
CA GLN A 195 -9.41 15.72 9.35
C GLN A 195 -8.47 14.81 8.53
N GLY A 196 -7.18 14.77 8.85
CA GLY A 196 -6.23 13.82 8.25
C GLY A 196 -6.38 12.41 8.82
N GLY A 197 -6.86 12.29 10.06
CA GLY A 197 -7.27 11.04 10.69
C GLY A 197 -8.46 10.42 9.96
N ASP A 198 -9.49 11.21 9.65
CA ASP A 198 -10.68 10.75 8.92
C ASP A 198 -10.36 10.28 7.50
N PHE A 199 -9.43 10.95 6.80
CA PHE A 199 -8.93 10.48 5.51
C PHE A 199 -8.24 9.11 5.60
N PHE A 200 -7.67 8.73 6.75
CA PHE A 200 -7.06 7.41 6.96
C PHE A 200 -8.02 6.39 7.60
N ILE A 201 -9.01 6.84 8.36
CA ILE A 201 -10.03 5.99 9.00
C ILE A 201 -11.08 5.54 7.98
N PHE A 202 -11.44 6.40 7.02
CA PHE A 202 -12.30 6.05 5.87
C PHE A 202 -11.64 5.04 4.92
N LEU A 203 -10.31 4.83 5.04
CA LEU A 203 -9.51 3.87 4.25
C LEU A 203 -9.40 2.48 4.90
N GLN A 204 -9.95 2.33 6.11
CA GLN A 204 -9.87 1.13 6.92
C GLN A 204 -11.21 0.41 7.10
N GLN A 205 -12.30 1.02 6.60
CA GLN A 205 -13.63 0.42 6.46
C GLN A 205 -13.80 -0.15 5.05
#